data_AF-A0A1G7YEM8-F1
#
_entry.id   AF-A0A1G7YEM8-F1
#
_cell.length_a   1.000
_cell.length_b   1.000
_cell.length_c   1.000
_cell.angle_alpha   90.00
_cell.angle_beta   90.00
_cell.angle_gamma   90.00
#
_symmetry.space_group_name_H-M   'P 1'
#
loop_
_entity.id
_entity.type
_entity.pdbx_description
1 polymer ?
#
loop_
_entity_poly.entity_id
_entity_poly.type
_entity_poly.pdbx_seq_one_letter_code
_entity_poly.pdbx_strand_id
1 'polypeptide(L)' 'MKILIWLLSLIPAIGSLTVINRVEPYILGLPFIVFWATAWLILTSVCLYISSMIHDKKEVNK' A
#
# COMPACT_ATOMS: atom_id res chain seq x y z
N MET A 1 8.65 -15.05 2.07
CA MET A 1 7.38 -14.40 1.65
C MET A 1 6.53 -13.92 2.83
N LYS A 2 6.42 -14.67 3.92
CA LYS A 2 5.59 -14.31 5.09
C LYS A 2 5.94 -12.95 5.73
N ILE A 3 7.23 -12.65 5.90
CA ILE A 3 7.71 -11.39 6.49
C ILE A 3 7.25 -10.16 5.69
N LEU A 4 7.23 -10.26 4.36
CA LEU A 4 6.86 -9.15 3.48
C LEU A 4 5.36 -8.85 3.60
N ILE A 5 4.54 -9.90 3.70
CA ILE A 5 3.08 -9.78 3.90
C ILE A 5 2.79 -9.15 5.27
N TRP A 6 3.53 -9.56 6.31
CA TRP A 6 3.41 -8.95 7.63
C TRP A 6 3.78 -7.46 7.60
N LEU A 7 4.90 -7.11 6.96
CA LEU A 7 5.35 -5.74 6.83
C LEU A 7 4.36 -4.87 6.04
N LEU A 8 3.81 -5.39 4.94
CA LEU A 8 2.81 -4.72 4.11
C LEU A 8 1.49 -4.46 4.86
N SER A 9 1.18 -5.28 5.86
CA SER A 9 -0.06 -5.15 6.65
C SER A 9 0.11 -4.31 7.93
N LEU A 10 1.29 -4.33 8.57
CA LEU A 10 1.56 -3.60 9.82
C LEU A 10 1.90 -2.12 9.62
N ILE A 11 2.65 -1.78 8.58
CA ILE A 11 3.05 -0.40 8.29
C ILE A 11 1.84 0.55 8.11
N PRO A 12 0.80 0.22 7.31
CA PRO A 12 -0.34 1.13 7.13
C PRO A 12 -1.06 1.41 8.45
N ALA A 13 -1.25 0.37 9.26
CA ALA A 13 -1.92 0.46 10.55
C ALA A 13 -1.16 1.37 11.52
N ILE A 14 0.14 1.15 11.69
CA ILE A 14 0.96 1.99 12.58
C ILE A 14 1.03 3.43 12.07
N GLY A 15 1.20 3.63 10.76
CA GLY A 15 1.25 4.96 10.13
C GLY A 15 -0.05 5.76 10.30
N SER A 16 -1.21 5.09 10.25
CA SER A 16 -2.50 5.74 10.48
C SER A 16 -2.73 6.15 11.95
N LEU A 17 -2.24 5.35 12.90
CA LEU A 17 -2.47 5.56 14.33
C LEU A 17 -1.63 6.72 14.90
N THR A 18 -0.43 6.96 14.37
CA THR A 18 0.46 8.01 14.87
C THR A 18 0.01 9.43 14.50
N VAL A 19 -0.83 9.57 13.48
CA VAL A 19 -1.24 10.87 12.91
C VAL A 19 -2.75 11.09 12.98
N ILE A 20 -3.51 10.17 13.59
CA ILE A 20 -4.99 10.22 13.56
C ILE A 20 -5.57 11.48 14.22
N ASN A 21 -4.85 12.07 15.19
CA ASN A 21 -5.30 13.25 15.92
C ASN A 21 -4.59 14.54 15.49
N ARG A 22 -3.86 14.52 14.37
CA ARG A 22 -3.11 15.68 13.86
C ARG A 22 -3.26 15.80 12.35
N VAL A 23 -3.69 16.98 11.88
CA VAL A 23 -3.76 17.29 10.44
C VAL A 23 -2.37 17.56 9.84
N GLU A 24 -1.41 17.98 10.67
CA GLU A 24 -0.01 18.10 10.28
C GLU A 24 0.74 16.79 10.55
N PRO A 25 1.63 16.35 9.64
CA PRO A 25 2.19 17.10 8.51
C PRO A 25 1.36 17.04 7.22
N TYR A 26 1.58 18.02 6.34
CA TYR A 26 1.07 18.00 4.97
C TYR A 26 2.13 17.45 4.01
N ILE A 27 1.74 16.55 3.12
CA ILE A 27 2.58 15.98 2.07
C ILE A 27 1.92 16.27 0.74
N LEU A 28 2.64 16.91 -0.18
CA LEU A 28 2.12 17.31 -1.50
C LEU A 28 0.82 18.15 -1.40
N GLY A 29 0.67 18.94 -0.34
CA GLY A 29 -0.53 19.75 -0.08
C GLY A 29 -1.72 18.99 0.50
N LEU A 30 -1.58 17.68 0.77
CA LEU A 30 -2.61 16.85 1.39
C LEU A 30 -2.26 16.58 2.86
N PRO A 31 -3.25 16.52 3.77
CA PRO A 31 -3.02 16.02 5.12
C PRO A 31 -2.41 14.61 5.06
N PHE A 32 -1.47 14.30 5.96
CA PHE A 32 -0.74 13.03 5.95
C PHE A 32 -1.65 11.82 5.78
N ILE A 33 -2.78 11.76 6.50
CA ILE A 33 -3.69 10.62 6.45
C ILE A 33 -4.29 10.40 5.05
N VAL A 34 -4.58 11.49 4.33
CA VAL A 34 -5.13 11.45 2.97
C VAL A 34 -4.06 10.98 2.00
N PHE A 35 -2.88 11.62 2.04
CA PHE A 35 -1.72 11.20 1.24
C PHE A 35 -1.38 9.71 1.47
N TRP A 36 -1.35 9.30 2.73
CA TRP A 36 -1.04 7.94 3.14
C TRP A 36 -2.06 6.94 2.59
N ALA A 37 -3.36 7.20 2.76
CA ALA A 37 -4.42 6.36 2.20
C ALA A 37 -4.32 6.24 0.67
N THR A 38 -4.07 7.35 -0.03
CA THR A 38 -3.89 7.33 -1.49
C THR A 38 -2.65 6.53 -1.91
N ALA A 39 -1.53 6.66 -1.20
CA ALA A 39 -0.33 5.88 -1.46
C ALA A 39 -0.60 4.36 -1.35
N TRP A 40 -1.38 3.94 -0.34
CA TRP A 40 -1.80 2.55 -0.19
C TRP A 40 -2.72 2.07 -1.31
N LEU A 41 -3.65 2.91 -1.80
CA LEU A 41 -4.49 2.57 -2.96
C LEU A 41 -3.67 2.32 -4.24
N ILE A 42 -2.68 3.18 -4.49
CA ILE A 42 -1.76 3.00 -5.63
C ILE A 42 -0.98 1.69 -5.47
N LEU A 43 -0.46 1.42 -4.27
CA LEU A 43 0.28 0.20 -3.98
C LEU A 43 -0.57 -1.05 -4.18
N THR A 44 -1.84 -1.06 -3.76
CA THR A 44 -2.78 -2.17 -4.03
C THR A 44 -2.95 -2.42 -5.52
N SER A 45 -3.09 -1.36 -6.33
CA SER A 45 -3.21 -1.49 -7.78
C SER A 45 -1.96 -2.12 -8.40
N VAL A 46 -0.77 -1.72 -7.93
CA VAL A 46 0.51 -2.31 -8.36
C VAL A 46 0.60 -3.79 -7.94
N CYS A 47 0.20 -4.15 -6.72
CA CYS A 47 0.17 -5.54 -6.27
C CYS A 47 -0.76 -6.41 -7.13
N LEU A 48 -1.95 -5.91 -7.48
CA LEU A 48 -2.88 -6.61 -8.36
C LEU A 48 -2.30 -6.79 -9.75
N TYR A 49 -1.70 -5.75 -10.32
CA TYR A 49 -1.05 -5.82 -11.63
C TYR A 49 0.07 -6.86 -11.66
N ILE A 50 0.94 -6.87 -10.64
CA ILE A 50 2.00 -7.88 -10.52
C ILE A 50 1.39 -9.29 -10.40
N SER A 51 0.33 -9.46 -9.61
CA SER A 51 -0.38 -10.73 -9.48
C SER A 51 -0.94 -11.21 -10.82
N SER A 52 -1.60 -10.33 -11.58
CA SER A 52 -2.11 -10.64 -12.91
C SER A 52 -1.01 -11.00 -13.90
N MET A 53 0.11 -10.28 -13.90
CA MET A 53 1.26 -10.60 -14.75
C MET A 53 1.88 -11.97 -14.41
N ILE A 54 1.97 -12.30 -13.12
CA ILE A 54 2.47 -13.62 -12.68
C ILE A 54 1.49 -14.72 -13.09
N HIS A 55 0.18 -14.48 -12.96
CA HIS A 55 -0.85 -15.43 -13.37
C HIS A 55 -0.81 -15.71 -14.87
N ASP A 56 -0.70 -14.66 -15.70
CA ASP A 56 -0.61 -14.77 -17.16
C ASP A 56 0.62 -15.57 -17.61
N LYS A 57 1.79 -15.31 -17.01
CA LYS A 57 3.00 -16.10 -17.27
C LYS A 57 2.86 -17.58 -16.89
N LYS A 58 2.05 -17.90 -15.89
CA LYS A 58 1.81 -19.28 -15.44
C LYS A 58 0.86 -20.03 -16.37
N GLU A 59 -0.08 -19.33 -17.00
CA GLU A 59 -0.95 -19.87 -18.05
C GLU A 59 -0.16 -20.13 -19.34
N VAL A 60 0.68 -19.20 -19.78
CA VAL A 60 1.50 -19.34 -21.01
C VAL A 60 2.53 -20.48 -20.92
N ASN A 61 2.99 -20.83 -19.71
CA ASN A 61 3.99 -21.90 -19.51
C ASN A 61 3.36 -23.30 -19.34
N LYS A 62 2.03 -23.41 -19.30
CA LYS A 62 1.30 -24.68 -19.14
C LYS A 62 0.77 -25.18 -20.48
#